data_AF-A0A7W1PX35-F1
#
_entry.id   AF-A0A7W1PX35-F1
#
_cell.length_a   1.000
_cell.length_b   1.000
_cell.length_c   1.000
_cell.angle_alpha   90.00
_cell.angle_beta   90.00
_cell.angle_gamma   90.00
#
_symmetry.space_group_name_H-M   'P 1'
#
loop_
_entity.id
_entity.type
_entity.pdbx_description
1 polymer ?
#
loop_
_entity_poly.entity_id
_entity_poly.type
_entity_poly.pdbx_seq_one_letter_code
_entity_poly.pdbx_strand_id
1 'polypeptide(L)'
;MFLQPFTLSTAMTYSANFRPLLKNNYSYFLFVFALLITVSKNINAQTRFTIEVAITVYEGKKKLEGATVQVIKNGKDAERKSTDKSGKANLILMPNHEYLIMISKNGFISKSIEMNTKGMLEGYQETVVFRTKPEVELFRYAEGMDTTVFEKPMGKFLFDTESNDFYFDYSYTDERQTLIAEAGKEFEQKEKEKSNIQSNYDNLIAKADKALSIKNYGGAKAAYNEALVIMPEESYPEKKLIEIEAALSSIRAAREKADQEAKDKTAAEAKRKADELAKLYAVEEAKLDAIEKAEADELKKQEIEKEKKNKAIVEAEAKRKANDGAKRNTYDQIIAKADQYFNSKEYNAAKAAYNEALAIYSEQYPRNRIAEIERLLAKMNAGTNTGDNAKEIYTSELAKKYPEGITEEITQESNRKIIRRIVVRGNEANDYLKISYSWGTYYFKNGDISISENVWNAETK
;
A
#
# COMPACT_ATOMS: atom_id res chain seq x y z
N MET A 1 20.16 -74.43 9.45
CA MET A 1 18.94 -75.27 9.63
C MET A 1 17.83 -74.57 8.84
N PHE A 2 17.72 -74.85 7.52
CA PHE A 2 16.61 -75.57 6.86
C PHE A 2 15.22 -74.99 7.24
N LEU A 3 14.27 -74.61 6.37
CA LEU A 3 13.98 -74.74 4.93
C LEU A 3 12.78 -73.80 4.60
N GLN A 4 12.67 -73.30 3.36
CA GLN A 4 11.38 -72.88 2.74
C GLN A 4 10.74 -74.09 1.99
N PRO A 5 9.73 -74.01 1.06
CA PRO A 5 8.80 -72.96 0.56
C PRO A 5 7.35 -73.45 0.20
N PHE A 6 6.61 -72.64 -0.61
CA PHE A 6 5.49 -72.90 -1.57
C PHE A 6 4.12 -72.21 -1.25
N THR A 7 3.31 -71.67 -2.18
CA THR A 7 3.20 -71.74 -3.67
C THR A 7 2.44 -70.52 -4.25
N LEU A 8 2.70 -70.19 -5.53
CA LEU A 8 1.89 -69.35 -6.46
C LEU A 8 0.83 -70.20 -7.24
N SER A 9 -0.18 -69.54 -7.84
CA SER A 9 -0.89 -70.00 -9.05
C SER A 9 -1.43 -68.79 -9.86
N THR A 10 -0.87 -68.42 -11.03
CA THR A 10 -1.20 -68.78 -12.45
C THR A 10 -2.57 -68.20 -12.93
N ALA A 11 -2.67 -67.08 -13.65
CA ALA A 11 -2.44 -66.78 -15.09
C ALA A 11 -3.44 -67.38 -16.10
N MET A 12 -4.12 -66.53 -16.89
CA MET A 12 -4.33 -66.78 -18.34
C MET A 12 -4.74 -65.52 -19.13
N THR A 13 -3.94 -65.23 -20.16
CA THR A 13 -4.11 -64.29 -21.28
C THR A 13 -4.66 -65.01 -22.51
N TYR A 14 -5.44 -64.33 -23.37
CA TYR A 14 -5.64 -64.64 -24.80
C TYR A 14 -6.40 -63.49 -25.47
N SER A 15 -6.34 -63.18 -26.77
CA SER A 15 -5.25 -62.90 -27.70
C SER A 15 -5.85 -61.95 -28.77
N ALA A 16 -5.01 -61.32 -29.60
CA ALA A 16 -5.36 -60.24 -30.50
C ALA A 16 -5.69 -60.67 -31.96
N ASN A 17 -6.29 -59.73 -32.70
CA ASN A 17 -6.19 -59.46 -34.15
C ASN A 17 -6.97 -60.33 -35.17
N PHE A 18 -7.78 -59.70 -36.03
CA PHE A 18 -7.46 -59.43 -37.45
C PHE A 18 -8.54 -58.58 -38.18
N ARG A 19 -8.07 -57.62 -38.97
CA ARG A 19 -8.71 -56.78 -40.02
C ARG A 19 -8.74 -57.59 -41.37
N PRO A 20 -9.15 -57.12 -42.59
CA PRO A 20 -9.92 -55.93 -43.03
C PRO A 20 -10.81 -56.13 -44.35
N LEU A 21 -11.32 -55.00 -44.90
CA LEU A 21 -11.54 -54.59 -46.33
C LEU A 21 -12.90 -54.77 -47.09
N LEU A 22 -13.45 -53.59 -47.48
CA LEU A 22 -13.99 -53.12 -48.80
C LEU A 22 -15.31 -53.74 -49.34
N LYS A 23 -16.22 -53.08 -50.09
CA LYS A 23 -16.28 -51.78 -50.83
C LYS A 23 -17.73 -51.50 -51.32
N ASN A 24 -18.10 -50.20 -51.43
CA ASN A 24 -19.02 -49.53 -52.40
C ASN A 24 -20.53 -49.95 -52.48
N ASN A 25 -21.53 -49.15 -52.90
CA ASN A 25 -21.77 -47.73 -53.25
C ASN A 25 -23.30 -47.59 -53.52
N TYR A 26 -24.00 -46.53 -53.08
CA TYR A 26 -25.21 -45.87 -53.64
C TYR A 26 -25.66 -44.79 -52.62
N SER A 27 -26.29 -43.65 -52.88
CA SER A 27 -26.35 -42.66 -53.96
C SER A 27 -27.05 -41.43 -53.33
N TYR A 28 -26.76 -40.23 -53.82
CA TYR A 28 -27.18 -38.92 -53.29
C TYR A 28 -28.71 -38.68 -53.35
N PHE A 29 -29.27 -38.01 -52.34
CA PHE A 29 -30.47 -37.16 -52.53
C PHE A 29 -30.39 -35.89 -51.66
N LEU A 30 -30.16 -34.76 -52.34
CA LEU A 30 -30.42 -33.40 -51.87
C LEU A 30 -31.93 -33.21 -51.68
N PHE A 31 -32.36 -32.59 -50.58
CA PHE A 31 -33.47 -31.64 -50.66
C PHE A 31 -33.23 -30.42 -49.76
N VAL A 32 -33.21 -29.28 -50.44
CA VAL A 32 -33.09 -27.93 -49.93
C VAL A 32 -34.41 -27.55 -49.27
N PHE A 33 -34.37 -27.13 -48.00
CA PHE A 33 -35.36 -26.19 -47.47
C PHE A 33 -34.62 -25.14 -46.66
N ALA A 34 -34.31 -24.04 -47.34
CA ALA A 34 -33.89 -22.79 -46.74
C ALA A 34 -35.06 -22.20 -45.97
N LEU A 35 -35.15 -22.50 -44.67
CA LEU A 35 -35.91 -21.65 -43.76
C LEU A 35 -34.95 -20.55 -43.28
N LEU A 36 -35.03 -19.43 -43.98
CA LEU A 36 -34.49 -18.13 -43.63
C LEU A 36 -35.13 -17.68 -42.31
N ILE A 37 -34.68 -18.23 -41.18
CA ILE A 37 -34.77 -17.52 -39.90
C ILE A 37 -33.65 -16.50 -39.96
N THR A 38 -34.00 -15.31 -40.47
CA THR A 38 -33.36 -14.09 -40.03
C THR A 38 -33.50 -14.05 -38.50
N VAL A 39 -32.55 -14.66 -37.80
CA VAL A 39 -32.15 -14.14 -36.50
C VAL A 39 -31.59 -12.78 -36.84
N SER A 40 -32.51 -11.84 -36.89
CA SER A 40 -32.26 -10.42 -36.87
C SER A 40 -31.22 -10.27 -35.77
N LYS A 41 -30.00 -9.97 -36.19
CA LYS A 41 -29.01 -9.35 -35.34
C LYS A 41 -29.71 -8.14 -34.73
N ASN A 42 -30.36 -8.34 -33.58
CA ASN A 42 -30.50 -7.29 -32.59
C ASN A 42 -29.09 -7.07 -32.02
N ILE A 43 -28.18 -6.62 -32.90
CA ILE A 43 -27.10 -5.73 -32.55
C ILE A 43 -27.79 -4.37 -32.43
N ASN A 44 -28.51 -4.18 -31.34
CA ASN A 44 -29.06 -2.92 -30.87
C ASN A 44 -28.75 -2.95 -29.36
N ALA A 45 -27.84 -2.16 -28.80
CA ALA A 45 -27.31 -0.88 -29.24
C ALA A 45 -25.78 -0.85 -29.12
N GLN A 46 -25.12 -0.18 -30.06
CA GLN A 46 -23.76 0.31 -29.86
C GLN A 46 -23.75 1.14 -28.57
N THR A 47 -22.96 0.75 -27.58
CA THR A 47 -22.62 1.63 -26.45
C THR A 47 -21.80 2.78 -27.03
N ARG A 48 -22.48 3.86 -27.46
CA ARG A 48 -21.85 5.01 -28.13
C ARG A 48 -21.02 5.86 -27.16
N PHE A 49 -21.08 5.59 -25.87
CA PHE A 49 -20.43 6.43 -24.88
C PHE A 49 -19.98 5.60 -23.68
N THR A 50 -18.68 5.51 -23.47
CA THR A 50 -18.10 4.68 -22.42
C THR A 50 -16.98 5.38 -21.68
N ILE A 51 -16.93 5.16 -20.38
CA ILE A 51 -15.85 5.60 -19.51
C ILE A 51 -15.07 4.34 -19.13
N GLU A 52 -13.92 4.13 -19.75
CA GLU A 52 -13.03 3.01 -19.46
C GLU A 52 -12.13 3.36 -18.28
N VAL A 53 -12.25 2.61 -17.17
CA VAL A 53 -11.43 2.81 -15.97
C VAL A 53 -10.56 1.57 -15.79
N ALA A 54 -9.26 1.71 -16.05
CA ALA A 54 -8.28 0.63 -15.91
C ALA A 54 -7.51 0.78 -14.60
N ILE A 55 -8.07 0.24 -13.51
CA ILE A 55 -7.48 0.31 -12.18
C ILE A 55 -6.32 -0.65 -12.08
N THR A 56 -5.21 -0.20 -11.48
CA THR A 56 -4.09 -1.07 -11.10
C THR A 56 -3.88 -1.01 -9.59
N VAL A 57 -3.87 -2.17 -8.92
CA VAL A 57 -3.75 -2.27 -7.47
C VAL A 57 -2.38 -2.81 -7.05
N TYR A 58 -1.85 -2.27 -5.96
CA TYR A 58 -0.51 -2.57 -5.44
C TYR A 58 -0.51 -2.84 -3.93
N GLU A 59 0.55 -3.52 -3.50
CA GLU A 59 1.03 -3.59 -2.12
C GLU A 59 2.52 -3.19 -2.17
N GLY A 60 2.87 -1.99 -1.69
CA GLY A 60 4.18 -1.40 -1.94
C GLY A 60 4.49 -1.36 -3.44
N LYS A 61 5.59 -2.00 -3.85
CA LYS A 61 5.99 -2.10 -5.27
C LYS A 61 5.37 -3.29 -6.01
N LYS A 62 4.66 -4.18 -5.32
CA LYS A 62 4.16 -5.43 -5.89
C LYS A 62 2.75 -5.23 -6.43
N LYS A 63 2.49 -5.70 -7.66
CA LYS A 63 1.14 -5.76 -8.24
C LYS A 63 0.28 -6.76 -7.45
N LEU A 64 -0.94 -6.36 -7.12
CA LEU A 64 -1.79 -7.11 -6.21
C LEU A 64 -2.92 -7.82 -6.98
N GLU A 65 -2.74 -9.12 -7.24
CA GLU A 65 -3.77 -10.01 -7.81
C GLU A 65 -4.88 -10.31 -6.80
N GLY A 66 -6.12 -10.49 -7.27
CA GLY A 66 -7.25 -10.91 -6.45
C GLY A 66 -7.79 -9.84 -5.49
N ALA A 67 -7.41 -8.56 -5.65
CA ALA A 67 -8.12 -7.46 -5.02
C ALA A 67 -9.49 -7.29 -5.68
N THR A 68 -10.52 -7.05 -4.89
CA THR A 68 -11.88 -6.80 -5.36
C THR A 68 -12.04 -5.34 -5.73
N VAL A 69 -12.57 -5.07 -6.91
CA VAL A 69 -13.01 -3.76 -7.39
C VAL A 69 -14.52 -3.81 -7.56
N GLN A 70 -15.24 -3.17 -6.64
CA GLN A 70 -16.70 -3.08 -6.61
C GLN A 70 -17.14 -1.70 -7.10
N VAL A 71 -18.13 -1.68 -7.97
CA VAL A 71 -18.77 -0.47 -8.49
C VAL A 71 -20.14 -0.35 -7.85
N ILE A 72 -20.34 0.75 -7.14
CA ILE A 72 -21.63 1.19 -6.62
C ILE A 72 -22.09 2.34 -7.52
N LYS A 73 -23.24 2.16 -8.17
CA LYS A 73 -23.85 3.10 -9.12
C LYS A 73 -25.11 3.70 -8.50
N ASN A 74 -25.15 5.02 -8.35
CA ASN A 74 -26.25 5.76 -7.71
C ASN A 74 -26.63 5.14 -6.35
N GLY A 75 -25.63 4.78 -5.54
CA GLY A 75 -25.82 4.17 -4.23
C GLY A 75 -26.23 2.68 -4.23
N LYS A 76 -26.29 2.01 -5.39
CA LYS A 76 -26.63 0.58 -5.50
C LYS A 76 -25.49 -0.22 -6.11
N ASP A 77 -25.26 -1.43 -5.61
CA ASP A 77 -24.28 -2.34 -6.20
C ASP A 77 -24.57 -2.58 -7.69
N ALA A 78 -23.53 -2.50 -8.52
CA ALA A 78 -23.65 -2.62 -9.97
C ALA A 78 -22.73 -3.70 -10.56
N GLU A 79 -21.43 -3.66 -10.24
CA GLU A 79 -20.44 -4.60 -10.80
C GLU A 79 -19.38 -4.94 -9.74
N ARG A 80 -18.82 -6.14 -9.82
CA ARG A 80 -17.65 -6.53 -9.04
C ARG A 80 -16.67 -7.31 -9.91
N LYS A 81 -15.41 -6.93 -9.87
CA LYS A 81 -14.31 -7.60 -10.57
C LYS A 81 -13.16 -7.90 -9.60
N SER A 82 -12.35 -8.88 -9.95
CA SER A 82 -11.08 -9.15 -9.26
C SER A 82 -9.91 -8.68 -10.13
N THR A 83 -8.86 -8.17 -9.51
CA THR A 83 -7.63 -7.83 -10.23
C THR A 83 -6.93 -9.09 -10.72
N ASP A 84 -6.35 -9.01 -11.92
CA ASP A 84 -5.56 -10.09 -12.53
C ASP A 84 -4.13 -10.19 -11.97
N LYS A 85 -3.31 -11.09 -12.52
CA LYS A 85 -1.89 -11.27 -12.16
C LYS A 85 -1.03 -10.01 -12.31
N SER A 86 -1.46 -9.07 -13.15
CA SER A 86 -0.80 -7.77 -13.34
C SER A 86 -1.34 -6.69 -12.40
N GLY A 87 -2.22 -7.06 -11.46
CA GLY A 87 -2.89 -6.18 -10.52
C GLY A 87 -4.01 -5.35 -11.16
N LYS A 88 -4.46 -5.68 -12.38
CA LYS A 88 -5.38 -4.84 -13.14
C LYS A 88 -6.82 -5.30 -13.08
N ALA A 89 -7.74 -4.34 -13.01
CA ALA A 89 -9.17 -4.55 -13.22
C ALA A 89 -9.72 -3.42 -14.12
N ASN A 90 -10.40 -3.81 -15.20
CA ASN A 90 -10.98 -2.86 -16.16
C ASN A 90 -12.48 -2.72 -15.94
N LEU A 91 -12.97 -1.50 -15.81
CA LEU A 91 -14.39 -1.17 -15.68
C LEU A 91 -14.86 -0.40 -16.91
N ILE A 92 -16.15 -0.54 -17.23
CA ILE A 92 -16.82 0.28 -18.22
C ILE A 92 -17.98 0.96 -17.51
N LEU A 93 -17.87 2.27 -17.27
CA LEU A 93 -18.91 3.06 -16.63
C LEU A 93 -19.75 3.77 -17.69
N MET A 94 -21.04 3.89 -17.40
CA MET A 94 -22.01 4.56 -18.25
C MET A 94 -22.14 6.05 -17.87
N PRO A 95 -22.31 6.96 -18.82
CA PRO A 95 -22.56 8.39 -18.57
C PRO A 95 -23.82 8.66 -17.74
N ASN A 96 -23.95 9.86 -17.17
CA ASN A 96 -25.09 10.34 -16.38
C ASN A 96 -25.39 9.59 -15.08
N HIS A 97 -24.34 9.22 -14.35
CA HIS A 97 -24.45 8.51 -13.08
C HIS A 97 -23.40 8.97 -12.08
N GLU A 98 -23.64 8.68 -10.81
CA GLU A 98 -22.66 8.79 -9.74
C GLU A 98 -22.14 7.41 -9.39
N TYR A 99 -20.82 7.27 -9.35
CA TYR A 99 -20.15 6.03 -9.04
C TYR A 99 -19.27 6.18 -7.81
N LEU A 100 -19.34 5.19 -6.93
CA LEU A 100 -18.32 4.92 -5.92
C LEU A 100 -17.65 3.59 -6.28
N ILE A 101 -16.36 3.65 -6.57
CA ILE A 101 -15.55 2.49 -6.88
C ILE A 101 -14.78 2.11 -5.62
N MET A 102 -15.12 0.98 -5.02
CA MET A 102 -14.47 0.46 -3.82
C MET A 102 -13.43 -0.60 -4.19
N ILE A 103 -12.23 -0.47 -3.67
CA ILE A 103 -11.11 -1.40 -3.84
C ILE A 103 -10.81 -2.03 -2.48
N SER A 104 -10.91 -3.35 -2.40
CA SER A 104 -10.76 -4.07 -1.14
C SER A 104 -10.04 -5.41 -1.31
N LYS A 105 -9.41 -5.90 -0.25
CA LYS A 105 -8.84 -7.26 -0.19
C LYS A 105 -8.81 -7.72 1.26
N ASN A 106 -9.05 -9.01 1.50
CA ASN A 106 -8.99 -9.56 2.85
C ASN A 106 -7.60 -9.34 3.47
N GLY A 107 -7.55 -8.81 4.70
CA GLY A 107 -6.33 -8.41 5.40
C GLY A 107 -5.77 -7.04 4.98
N PHE A 108 -6.47 -6.29 4.13
CA PHE A 108 -6.08 -4.96 3.68
C PHE A 108 -7.15 -3.93 4.00
N ILE A 109 -6.71 -2.68 4.12
CA ILE A 109 -7.58 -1.52 4.28
C ILE A 109 -8.21 -1.19 2.94
N SER A 110 -9.53 -1.09 2.93
CA SER A 110 -10.29 -0.75 1.72
C SER A 110 -10.13 0.74 1.40
N LYS A 111 -10.18 1.08 0.12
CA LYS A 111 -10.13 2.46 -0.35
C LYS A 111 -11.18 2.67 -1.42
N SER A 112 -11.55 3.92 -1.69
CA SER A 112 -12.57 4.22 -2.69
C SER A 112 -12.23 5.43 -3.57
N ILE A 113 -12.78 5.46 -4.77
CA ILE A 113 -12.72 6.57 -5.73
C ILE A 113 -14.15 6.96 -6.09
N GLU A 114 -14.43 8.26 -6.11
CA GLU A 114 -15.72 8.78 -6.56
C GLU A 114 -15.60 9.26 -8.02
N MET A 115 -16.57 8.92 -8.86
CA MET A 115 -16.66 9.44 -10.23
C MET A 115 -18.08 9.93 -10.49
N ASN A 116 -18.23 11.22 -10.74
CA ASN A 116 -19.49 11.83 -11.16
C ASN A 116 -19.48 12.06 -12.66
N THR A 117 -20.40 11.38 -13.36
CA THR A 117 -20.51 11.42 -14.82
C THR A 117 -21.80 12.12 -15.26
N LYS A 118 -22.49 12.82 -14.34
CA LYS A 118 -23.67 13.64 -14.65
C LYS A 118 -23.30 14.76 -15.62
N GLY A 119 -24.22 15.07 -16.54
CA GLY A 119 -24.03 16.08 -17.58
C GLY A 119 -23.26 15.57 -18.79
N MET A 120 -22.59 14.42 -18.70
CA MET A 120 -21.97 13.79 -19.85
C MET A 120 -23.03 13.46 -20.90
N LEU A 121 -22.75 13.82 -22.15
CA LEU A 121 -23.58 13.57 -23.35
C LEU A 121 -24.75 14.52 -23.61
N GLU A 122 -24.93 15.60 -22.86
CA GLU A 122 -25.95 16.58 -23.22
C GLU A 122 -25.61 17.19 -24.59
N GLY A 123 -26.45 16.92 -25.61
CA GLY A 123 -26.31 17.47 -26.97
C GLY A 123 -25.40 16.72 -27.97
N TYR A 124 -24.79 15.58 -27.61
CA TYR A 124 -23.84 14.88 -28.49
C TYR A 124 -24.45 13.77 -29.37
N GLN A 125 -23.97 13.65 -30.62
CA GLN A 125 -24.38 12.63 -31.60
C GLN A 125 -23.27 11.61 -31.96
N GLU A 126 -22.01 11.88 -31.58
CA GLU A 126 -20.83 11.06 -31.91
C GLU A 126 -20.41 10.12 -30.77
N THR A 127 -19.51 9.17 -31.00
CA THR A 127 -19.05 8.25 -29.93
C THR A 127 -17.94 8.89 -29.08
N VAL A 128 -18.14 9.02 -27.76
CA VAL A 128 -17.12 9.54 -26.82
C VAL A 128 -16.60 8.43 -25.92
N VAL A 129 -15.29 8.24 -25.89
CA VAL A 129 -14.62 7.29 -24.99
C VAL A 129 -13.63 8.01 -24.10
N PHE A 130 -13.95 8.09 -22.81
CA PHE A 130 -13.01 8.58 -21.79
C PHE A 130 -12.21 7.41 -21.23
N ARG A 131 -10.92 7.62 -20.98
CA ARG A 131 -10.03 6.59 -20.43
C ARG A 131 -9.23 7.12 -19.25
N THR A 132 -9.29 6.43 -18.13
CA THR A 132 -8.45 6.73 -16.95
C THR A 132 -7.80 5.48 -16.39
N LYS A 133 -6.64 5.64 -15.74
CA LYS A 133 -5.80 4.55 -15.26
C LYS A 133 -5.37 4.79 -13.80
N PRO A 134 -6.30 4.80 -12.85
CA PRO A 134 -5.95 5.05 -11.44
C PRO A 134 -5.07 3.92 -10.89
N GLU A 135 -4.03 4.31 -10.14
CA GLU A 135 -3.15 3.39 -9.43
C GLU A 135 -3.42 3.47 -7.92
N VAL A 136 -3.69 2.32 -7.30
CA VAL A 136 -4.15 2.25 -5.90
C VAL A 136 -3.25 1.32 -5.10
N GLU A 137 -2.57 1.85 -4.10
CA GLU A 137 -1.88 1.04 -3.09
C GLU A 137 -2.83 0.70 -1.93
N LEU A 138 -2.94 -0.59 -1.60
CA LEU A 138 -3.63 -1.06 -0.41
C LEU A 138 -2.61 -1.36 0.70
N PHE A 139 -2.88 -0.82 1.88
CA PHE A 139 -2.11 -1.10 3.09
C PHE A 139 -2.68 -2.30 3.83
N ARG A 140 -1.82 -3.10 4.46
CA ARG A 140 -2.27 -4.19 5.33
C ARG A 140 -2.95 -3.64 6.57
N TYR A 141 -3.98 -4.34 7.02
CA TYR A 141 -4.53 -4.09 8.34
C TYR A 141 -3.56 -4.61 9.40
N ALA A 142 -3.34 -3.80 10.43
CA ALA A 142 -2.66 -4.15 11.66
C ALA A 142 -3.49 -3.61 12.83
N GLU A 143 -3.44 -4.34 13.94
CA GLU A 143 -4.26 -4.09 15.11
C GLU A 143 -3.99 -2.71 15.72
N GLY A 144 -5.05 -2.05 16.21
CA GLY A 144 -4.96 -0.74 16.84
C GLY A 144 -4.69 0.44 15.89
N MET A 145 -4.81 0.25 14.57
CA MET A 145 -4.68 1.35 13.61
C MET A 145 -5.98 2.11 13.39
N ASP A 146 -5.88 3.45 13.37
CA ASP A 146 -6.96 4.32 12.92
C ASP A 146 -7.07 4.23 11.38
N THR A 147 -8.26 3.84 10.92
CA THR A 147 -8.55 3.68 9.48
C THR A 147 -9.57 4.69 8.97
N THR A 148 -10.01 5.63 9.81
CA THR A 148 -11.05 6.62 9.50
C THR A 148 -10.69 7.47 8.27
N VAL A 149 -9.40 7.72 8.04
CA VAL A 149 -8.90 8.44 6.86
C VAL A 149 -9.26 7.73 5.54
N PHE A 150 -9.49 6.41 5.52
CA PHE A 150 -9.82 5.67 4.31
C PHE A 150 -11.32 5.47 4.08
N GLU A 151 -12.17 5.90 5.02
CA GLU A 151 -13.63 5.87 4.86
C GLU A 151 -14.11 6.85 3.78
N LYS A 152 -13.38 7.95 3.59
CA LYS A 152 -13.65 8.94 2.55
C LYS A 152 -12.93 8.56 1.24
N PRO A 153 -13.53 8.90 0.07
CA PRO A 153 -12.88 8.66 -1.22
C PRO A 153 -11.49 9.29 -1.31
N MET A 154 -10.53 8.56 -1.88
CA MET A 154 -9.16 9.04 -2.06
C MET A 154 -9.04 10.11 -3.14
N GLY A 155 -10.03 10.20 -4.03
CA GLY A 155 -10.11 11.22 -5.06
C GLY A 155 -11.50 11.24 -5.69
N LYS A 156 -11.85 12.38 -6.28
CA LYS A 156 -13.11 12.59 -6.98
C LYS A 156 -12.84 13.03 -8.42
N PHE A 157 -13.45 12.32 -9.36
CA PHE A 157 -13.49 12.71 -10.76
C PHE A 157 -14.84 13.36 -11.04
N LEU A 158 -14.80 14.54 -11.65
CA LEU A 158 -15.97 15.32 -12.03
C LEU A 158 -15.95 15.52 -13.53
N PHE A 159 -17.11 15.41 -14.16
CA PHE A 159 -17.26 15.72 -15.57
C PHE A 159 -17.54 17.21 -15.76
N ASP A 160 -16.79 17.88 -16.63
CA ASP A 160 -17.08 19.24 -17.07
C ASP A 160 -17.80 19.20 -18.43
N THR A 161 -19.00 19.77 -18.46
CA THR A 161 -19.83 19.84 -19.67
C THR A 161 -19.27 20.82 -20.70
N GLU A 162 -18.52 21.85 -20.28
CA GLU A 162 -17.99 22.85 -21.21
C GLU A 162 -16.79 22.32 -21.98
N SER A 163 -15.81 21.71 -21.29
CA SER A 163 -14.65 21.08 -21.93
C SER A 163 -14.94 19.66 -22.44
N ASN A 164 -16.09 19.08 -22.09
CA ASN A 164 -16.48 17.71 -22.41
C ASN A 164 -15.40 16.69 -21.99
N ASP A 165 -14.81 16.91 -20.82
CA ASP A 165 -13.74 16.08 -20.28
C ASP A 165 -13.91 15.91 -18.78
N PHE A 166 -13.22 14.92 -18.21
CA PHE A 166 -13.14 14.77 -16.77
C PHE A 166 -12.00 15.61 -16.22
N TYR A 167 -12.30 16.31 -15.13
CA TYR A 167 -11.32 16.93 -14.25
C TYR A 167 -11.42 16.30 -12.86
N PHE A 168 -10.48 16.64 -11.99
CA PHE A 168 -10.48 16.18 -10.61
C PHE A 168 -10.92 17.31 -9.69
N ASP A 169 -11.66 17.00 -8.63
CA ASP A 169 -11.78 17.92 -7.49
C ASP A 169 -10.43 17.99 -6.80
N TYR A 170 -9.57 18.88 -7.29
CA TYR A 170 -8.19 18.96 -6.84
C TYR A 170 -8.10 19.41 -5.39
N SER A 171 -8.91 20.39 -4.97
CA SER A 171 -8.94 20.88 -3.58
C SER A 171 -9.21 19.75 -2.61
N TYR A 172 -10.23 18.95 -2.88
CA TYR A 172 -10.52 17.76 -2.09
C TYR A 172 -9.39 16.75 -2.19
N THR A 173 -8.96 16.44 -3.41
CA THR A 173 -8.05 15.32 -3.66
C THR A 173 -6.66 15.59 -3.07
N ASP A 174 -6.12 16.81 -3.14
CA ASP A 174 -4.79 17.14 -2.60
C ASP A 174 -4.74 17.00 -1.06
N GLU A 175 -5.76 17.51 -0.36
CA GLU A 175 -5.88 17.37 1.09
C GLU A 175 -6.00 15.87 1.47
N ARG A 176 -6.89 15.14 0.80
CA ARG A 176 -7.07 13.70 1.07
C ARG A 176 -5.80 12.90 0.84
N GLN A 177 -5.04 13.25 -0.20
CA GLN A 177 -3.83 12.53 -0.56
C GLN A 177 -2.69 12.81 0.40
N THR A 178 -2.62 14.02 0.95
CA THR A 178 -1.69 14.35 2.04
C THR A 178 -1.98 13.48 3.26
N LEU A 179 -3.24 13.41 3.69
CA LEU A 179 -3.66 12.59 4.84
C LEU A 179 -3.43 11.09 4.59
N ILE A 180 -3.74 10.60 3.39
CA ILE A 180 -3.51 9.20 3.00
C ILE A 180 -2.02 8.86 2.97
N ALA A 181 -1.17 9.78 2.52
CA ALA A 181 0.28 9.58 2.48
C ALA A 181 0.89 9.59 3.90
N GLU A 182 0.44 10.48 4.78
CA GLU A 182 0.84 10.50 6.19
C GLU A 182 0.43 9.21 6.90
N ALA A 183 -0.82 8.80 6.72
CA ALA A 183 -1.31 7.53 7.24
C ALA A 183 -0.48 6.38 6.67
N GLY A 184 -0.20 6.38 5.35
CA GLY A 184 0.67 5.42 4.68
C GLY A 184 2.05 5.25 5.34
N LYS A 185 2.69 6.35 5.72
CA LYS A 185 3.97 6.31 6.47
C LYS A 185 3.83 5.62 7.82
N GLU A 186 2.72 5.85 8.53
CA GLU A 186 2.44 5.16 9.79
C GLU A 186 2.24 3.65 9.58
N PHE A 187 1.49 3.24 8.54
CA PHE A 187 1.33 1.82 8.18
C PHE A 187 2.68 1.17 7.87
N GLU A 188 3.51 1.80 7.05
CA GLU A 188 4.86 1.28 6.75
C GLU A 188 5.72 1.13 8.01
N GLN A 189 5.60 2.06 8.96
CA GLN A 189 6.35 2.01 10.20
C GLN A 189 5.89 0.86 11.09
N LYS A 190 4.58 0.70 11.27
CA LYS A 190 4.00 -0.40 12.07
C LYS A 190 4.30 -1.77 11.46
N GLU A 191 4.28 -1.89 10.13
CA GLU A 191 4.69 -3.12 9.45
C GLU A 191 6.17 -3.43 9.66
N LYS A 192 7.06 -2.42 9.62
CA LYS A 192 8.49 -2.60 9.95
C LYS A 192 8.69 -3.02 11.40
N GLU A 193 7.98 -2.42 12.33
CA GLU A 193 8.04 -2.78 13.75
C GLU A 193 7.60 -4.23 13.97
N LYS A 194 6.47 -4.63 13.40
CA LYS A 194 6.00 -6.03 13.42
C LYS A 194 7.00 -6.99 12.81
N SER A 195 7.59 -6.65 11.67
CA SER A 195 8.63 -7.47 11.03
C SER A 195 9.88 -7.60 11.90
N ASN A 196 10.26 -6.54 12.64
CA ASN A 196 11.39 -6.58 13.55
C ASN A 196 11.10 -7.45 14.79
N ILE A 197 9.88 -7.36 15.34
CA ILE A 197 9.41 -8.22 16.43
C ILE A 197 9.49 -9.69 16.02
N GLN A 198 8.96 -10.03 14.84
CA GLN A 198 9.01 -11.40 14.31
C GLN A 198 10.46 -11.89 14.12
N SER A 199 11.32 -11.08 13.50
CA SER A 199 12.74 -11.45 13.30
C SER A 199 13.47 -11.68 14.63
N ASN A 200 13.23 -10.84 15.64
CA ASN A 200 13.80 -11.01 16.97
C ASN A 200 13.32 -12.32 17.62
N TYR A 201 12.03 -12.61 17.52
CA TYR A 201 11.48 -13.87 18.00
C TYR A 201 12.13 -15.07 17.28
N ASP A 202 12.18 -15.09 15.95
CA ASP A 202 12.75 -16.19 15.16
C ASP A 202 14.22 -16.46 15.54
N ASN A 203 14.99 -15.40 15.77
CA ASN A 203 16.37 -15.51 16.23
C ASN A 203 16.49 -16.12 17.64
N LEU A 204 15.58 -15.76 18.55
CA LEU A 204 15.53 -16.35 19.89
C LEU A 204 15.13 -17.82 19.84
N ILE A 205 14.18 -18.19 18.98
CA ILE A 205 13.82 -19.59 18.73
C ILE A 205 15.03 -20.38 18.24
N ALA A 206 15.72 -19.88 17.20
CA ALA A 206 16.90 -20.56 16.67
C ALA A 206 18.02 -20.71 17.71
N LYS A 207 18.23 -19.68 18.56
CA LYS A 207 19.17 -19.71 19.69
C LYS A 207 18.74 -20.77 20.72
N ALA A 208 17.47 -20.81 21.10
CA ALA A 208 16.93 -21.75 22.06
C ALA A 208 17.01 -23.21 21.57
N ASP A 209 16.59 -23.45 20.33
CA ASP A 209 16.63 -24.77 19.69
C ASP A 209 18.08 -25.29 19.58
N LYS A 210 19.03 -24.40 19.22
CA LYS A 210 20.46 -24.74 19.19
C LYS A 210 20.98 -25.12 20.58
N ALA A 211 20.65 -24.35 21.62
CA ALA A 211 21.03 -24.67 22.99
C ALA A 211 20.43 -26.00 23.47
N LEU A 212 19.16 -26.24 23.14
CA LEU A 212 18.47 -27.49 23.47
C LEU A 212 19.12 -28.70 22.77
N SER A 213 19.52 -28.56 21.51
CA SER A 213 20.15 -29.64 20.73
C SER A 213 21.47 -30.14 21.32
N ILE A 214 22.21 -29.27 22.01
CA ILE A 214 23.45 -29.61 22.73
C ILE A 214 23.20 -29.90 24.22
N LYS A 215 21.92 -30.04 24.62
CA LYS A 215 21.48 -30.25 26.01
C LYS A 215 21.90 -29.16 27.00
N ASN A 216 22.16 -27.94 26.49
CA ASN A 216 22.28 -26.77 27.32
C ASN A 216 20.86 -26.30 27.72
N TYR A 217 20.30 -26.96 28.73
CA TYR A 217 18.93 -26.71 29.19
C TYR A 217 18.75 -25.31 29.78
N GLY A 218 19.77 -24.76 30.46
CA GLY A 218 19.74 -23.39 31.01
C GLY A 218 19.64 -22.35 29.90
N GLY A 219 20.55 -22.39 28.93
CA GLY A 219 20.54 -21.49 27.78
C GLY A 219 19.29 -21.62 26.90
N ALA A 220 18.75 -22.84 26.77
CA ALA A 220 17.49 -23.07 26.06
C ALA A 220 16.30 -22.43 26.79
N LYS A 221 16.17 -22.64 28.12
CA LYS A 221 15.09 -22.04 28.92
C LYS A 221 15.13 -20.51 28.87
N ALA A 222 16.32 -19.91 28.96
CA ALA A 222 16.48 -18.46 28.88
C ALA A 222 15.96 -17.91 27.54
N ALA A 223 16.44 -18.46 26.42
CA ALA A 223 16.06 -18.01 25.09
C ALA A 223 14.57 -18.24 24.76
N TYR A 224 13.96 -19.36 25.21
CA TYR A 224 12.51 -19.56 25.05
C TYR A 224 11.66 -18.60 25.90
N ASN A 225 12.08 -18.27 27.12
CA ASN A 225 11.38 -17.28 27.94
C ASN A 225 11.51 -15.88 27.35
N GLU A 226 12.68 -15.49 26.84
CA GLU A 226 12.86 -14.24 26.09
C GLU A 226 11.94 -14.18 24.86
N ALA A 227 11.77 -15.30 24.15
CA ALA A 227 10.85 -15.37 23.01
C ALA A 227 9.39 -15.13 23.43
N LEU A 228 8.96 -15.68 24.58
CA LEU A 228 7.62 -15.46 25.14
C LEU A 228 7.40 -14.04 25.68
N VAL A 229 8.45 -13.32 26.09
CA VAL A 229 8.33 -11.89 26.43
C VAL A 229 8.00 -11.06 25.18
N ILE A 230 8.53 -11.45 24.01
CA ILE A 230 8.30 -10.74 22.75
C ILE A 230 6.95 -11.13 22.13
N MET A 231 6.59 -12.42 22.15
CA MET A 231 5.31 -12.93 21.64
C MET A 231 4.70 -13.91 22.65
N PRO A 232 3.90 -13.41 23.62
CA PRO A 232 3.39 -14.23 24.73
C PRO A 232 2.32 -15.25 24.33
N GLU A 233 1.72 -15.10 23.15
CA GLU A 233 0.67 -16.00 22.65
C GLU A 233 1.24 -17.23 21.89
N GLU A 234 2.56 -17.31 21.73
CA GLU A 234 3.21 -18.37 20.97
C GLU A 234 3.31 -19.69 21.75
N SER A 235 2.70 -20.75 21.21
CA SER A 235 2.66 -22.07 21.89
C SER A 235 3.97 -22.87 21.77
N TYR A 236 4.84 -22.55 20.82
CA TYR A 236 6.05 -23.35 20.56
C TYR A 236 7.08 -23.26 21.70
N PRO A 237 7.50 -22.06 22.15
CA PRO A 237 8.41 -21.94 23.30
C PRO A 237 7.85 -22.56 24.57
N GLU A 238 6.54 -22.39 24.82
CA GLU A 238 5.86 -22.94 26.00
C GLU A 238 5.99 -24.47 26.06
N LYS A 239 5.70 -25.16 24.94
CA LYS A 239 5.86 -26.61 24.84
C LYS A 239 7.30 -27.04 25.08
N LYS A 240 8.27 -26.31 24.54
CA LYS A 240 9.70 -26.64 24.71
C LYS A 240 10.16 -26.46 26.15
N LEU A 241 9.67 -25.44 26.85
CA LEU A 241 9.95 -25.25 28.28
C LEU A 241 9.42 -26.42 29.12
N ILE A 242 8.22 -26.94 28.80
CA ILE A 242 7.65 -28.14 29.45
C ILE A 242 8.52 -29.38 29.19
N GLU A 243 8.95 -29.60 27.94
CA GLU A 243 9.85 -30.71 27.58
C GLU A 243 11.17 -30.65 28.36
N ILE A 244 11.76 -29.45 28.48
CA ILE A 244 13.00 -29.25 29.23
C ILE A 244 12.79 -29.56 30.72
N GLU A 245 11.69 -29.11 31.32
CA GLU A 245 11.43 -29.38 32.73
C GLU A 245 11.23 -30.88 33.01
N ALA A 246 10.56 -31.61 32.12
CA ALA A 246 10.42 -33.06 32.21
C ALA A 246 11.78 -33.78 32.10
N ALA A 247 12.66 -33.33 31.21
CA ALA A 247 14.01 -33.87 31.08
C ALA A 247 14.85 -33.63 32.35
N LEU A 248 14.81 -32.41 32.88
CA LEU A 248 15.50 -32.05 34.13
C LEU A 248 14.97 -32.85 35.32
N SER A 249 13.65 -33.03 35.42
CA SER A 249 13.04 -33.87 36.47
C SER A 249 13.50 -35.32 36.39
N SER A 250 13.58 -35.89 35.17
CA SER A 250 14.05 -37.26 34.96
C SER A 250 15.52 -37.42 35.35
N ILE A 251 16.35 -36.42 35.04
CA ILE A 251 17.77 -36.38 35.43
C ILE A 251 17.90 -36.33 36.96
N ARG A 252 17.12 -35.49 37.64
CA ARG A 252 17.11 -35.40 39.11
C ARG A 252 16.73 -36.74 39.76
N ALA A 253 15.68 -37.39 39.26
CA ALA A 253 15.24 -38.70 39.77
C ALA A 253 16.30 -39.79 39.57
N ALA A 254 16.98 -39.80 38.42
CA ALA A 254 18.06 -40.76 38.15
C ALA A 254 19.25 -40.56 39.11
N ARG A 255 19.61 -39.32 39.43
CA ARG A 255 20.64 -38.99 40.43
C ARG A 255 20.26 -39.51 41.82
N GLU A 256 19.04 -39.23 42.27
CA GLU A 256 18.60 -39.64 43.59
C GLU A 256 18.57 -41.17 43.75
N LYS A 257 18.15 -41.90 42.72
CA LYS A 257 18.21 -43.36 42.70
C LYS A 257 19.65 -43.88 42.76
N ALA A 258 20.57 -43.29 42.00
CA ALA A 258 21.98 -43.66 42.03
C ALA A 258 22.62 -43.41 43.42
N ASP A 259 22.27 -42.28 44.07
CA ASP A 259 22.74 -41.94 45.41
C ASP A 259 22.19 -42.90 46.49
N GLN A 260 20.98 -43.45 46.29
CA GLN A 260 20.40 -44.47 47.16
C GLN A 260 21.09 -45.84 46.98
N GLU A 261 21.29 -46.29 45.74
CA GLU A 261 21.94 -47.58 45.43
C GLU A 261 23.41 -47.60 45.87
N ALA A 262 24.10 -46.46 45.88
CA ALA A 262 25.47 -46.33 46.40
C ALA A 262 25.61 -46.62 47.91
N LYS A 263 24.51 -46.71 48.66
CA LYS A 263 24.52 -47.03 50.11
C LYS A 263 24.50 -48.54 50.40
N ASP A 264 24.21 -49.40 49.41
CA ASP A 264 24.16 -50.86 49.56
C ASP A 264 25.49 -51.55 49.15
N LYS A 265 26.01 -52.42 50.03
CA LYS A 265 27.38 -52.97 50.01
C LYS A 265 27.62 -54.05 48.94
N THR A 266 28.12 -53.63 47.77
CA THR A 266 29.15 -54.32 46.94
C THR A 266 30.13 -53.30 46.33
N ALA A 267 30.36 -52.23 47.09
CA ALA A 267 30.35 -50.85 46.59
C ALA A 267 31.68 -50.24 46.11
N ALA A 268 32.82 -50.93 46.07
CA ALA A 268 34.08 -50.23 45.76
C ALA A 268 34.19 -49.74 44.29
N GLU A 269 33.79 -50.58 43.33
CA GLU A 269 33.83 -50.27 41.89
C GLU A 269 32.68 -49.33 41.47
N ALA A 270 31.49 -49.57 42.00
CA ALA A 270 30.30 -48.75 41.76
C ALA A 270 30.44 -47.35 42.40
N LYS A 271 30.99 -47.26 43.62
CA LYS A 271 31.30 -45.99 44.26
C LYS A 271 32.37 -45.23 43.50
N ARG A 272 33.42 -45.89 42.97
CA ARG A 272 34.44 -45.20 42.18
C ARG A 272 33.88 -44.62 40.88
N LYS A 273 33.02 -45.37 40.17
CA LYS A 273 32.32 -44.87 38.97
C LYS A 273 31.30 -43.78 39.31
N ALA A 274 30.58 -43.90 40.42
CA ALA A 274 29.66 -42.88 40.89
C ALA A 274 30.37 -41.60 41.33
N ASP A 275 31.50 -41.69 42.04
CA ASP A 275 32.32 -40.55 42.47
C ASP A 275 33.00 -39.84 41.28
N GLU A 276 33.46 -40.59 40.27
CA GLU A 276 34.06 -40.05 39.04
C GLU A 276 33.00 -39.36 38.17
N LEU A 277 31.82 -39.96 38.06
CA LEU A 277 30.67 -39.40 37.37
C LEU A 277 30.09 -38.18 38.11
N ALA A 278 30.02 -38.21 39.45
CA ALA A 278 29.61 -37.10 40.29
C ALA A 278 30.61 -35.94 40.24
N LYS A 279 31.92 -36.20 40.12
CA LYS A 279 32.92 -35.16 39.85
C LYS A 279 32.76 -34.54 38.47
N LEU A 280 32.53 -35.35 37.45
CA LEU A 280 32.28 -34.85 36.09
C LEU A 280 31.03 -33.97 36.06
N TYR A 281 29.96 -34.38 36.77
CA TYR A 281 28.72 -33.63 36.87
C TYR A 281 28.79 -32.42 37.79
N ALA A 282 29.51 -32.45 38.90
CA ALA A 282 29.71 -31.28 39.77
C ALA A 282 30.53 -30.20 39.07
N VAL A 283 31.49 -30.60 38.23
CA VAL A 283 32.23 -29.67 37.35
C VAL A 283 31.28 -29.08 36.30
N GLU A 284 30.34 -29.86 35.78
CA GLU A 284 29.39 -29.37 34.77
C GLU A 284 28.27 -28.50 35.38
N GLU A 285 27.80 -28.82 36.59
CA GLU A 285 26.84 -28.04 37.39
C GLU A 285 27.47 -26.71 37.84
N ALA A 286 28.73 -26.72 38.30
CA ALA A 286 29.45 -25.50 38.66
C ALA A 286 29.81 -24.63 37.43
N LYS A 287 30.06 -25.24 36.26
CA LYS A 287 30.17 -24.50 35.00
C LYS A 287 28.82 -23.90 34.59
N LEU A 288 27.73 -24.63 34.75
CA LEU A 288 26.37 -24.16 34.50
C LEU A 288 26.03 -22.95 35.38
N ASP A 289 26.28 -23.01 36.69
CA ASP A 289 26.05 -21.88 37.60
C ASP A 289 26.92 -20.65 37.27
N ALA A 290 28.19 -20.88 36.92
CA ALA A 290 29.10 -19.80 36.52
C ALA A 290 28.72 -19.16 35.18
N ILE A 291 28.23 -19.97 34.23
CA ILE A 291 27.69 -19.51 32.94
C ILE A 291 26.37 -18.76 33.17
N GLU A 292 25.44 -19.29 33.97
CA GLU A 292 24.16 -18.62 34.30
C GLU A 292 24.39 -17.24 34.92
N LYS A 293 25.37 -17.12 35.83
CA LYS A 293 25.68 -15.84 36.48
C LYS A 293 26.34 -14.85 35.51
N ALA A 294 27.30 -15.30 34.70
CA ALA A 294 27.97 -14.45 33.72
C ALA A 294 27.02 -14.01 32.59
N GLU A 295 26.10 -14.88 32.18
CA GLU A 295 25.07 -14.60 31.19
C GLU A 295 23.97 -13.68 31.76
N ALA A 296 23.57 -13.83 33.02
CA ALA A 296 22.63 -12.92 33.68
C ALA A 296 23.18 -11.49 33.77
N ASP A 297 24.47 -11.33 34.09
CA ASP A 297 25.12 -10.02 34.15
C ASP A 297 25.28 -9.38 32.75
N GLU A 298 25.55 -10.18 31.73
CA GLU A 298 25.64 -9.72 30.34
C GLU A 298 24.27 -9.40 29.73
N LEU A 299 23.24 -10.22 30.02
CA LEU A 299 21.85 -9.96 29.62
C LEU A 299 21.37 -8.64 30.21
N LYS A 300 21.66 -8.39 31.49
CA LYS A 300 21.30 -7.14 32.17
C LYS A 300 22.00 -5.92 31.57
N LYS A 301 23.24 -6.06 31.11
CA LYS A 301 23.95 -5.01 30.34
C LYS A 301 23.30 -4.77 28.98
N GLN A 302 22.96 -5.82 28.25
CA GLN A 302 22.32 -5.73 26.94
C GLN A 302 20.91 -5.14 27.04
N GLU A 303 20.17 -5.46 28.11
CA GLU A 303 18.86 -4.90 28.43
C GLU A 303 18.94 -3.39 28.69
N ILE A 304 19.92 -2.95 29.50
CA ILE A 304 20.20 -1.51 29.73
C ILE A 304 20.59 -0.80 28.42
N GLU A 305 21.37 -1.44 27.55
CA GLU A 305 21.79 -0.85 26.27
C GLU A 305 20.63 -0.79 25.25
N LYS A 306 19.77 -1.81 25.22
CA LYS A 306 18.56 -1.86 24.41
C LYS A 306 17.53 -0.83 24.87
N GLU A 307 17.33 -0.69 26.17
CA GLU A 307 16.45 0.31 26.76
C GLU A 307 16.94 1.74 26.45
N LYS A 308 18.27 1.98 26.50
CA LYS A 308 18.87 3.23 26.03
C LYS A 308 18.62 3.50 24.53
N LYS A 309 18.80 2.50 23.66
CA LYS A 309 18.58 2.65 22.22
C LYS A 309 17.10 2.87 21.89
N ASN A 310 16.19 2.12 22.51
CA ASN A 310 14.75 2.30 22.33
C ASN A 310 14.28 3.66 22.84
N LYS A 311 14.76 4.10 24.00
CA LYS A 311 14.49 5.45 24.51
C LYS A 311 15.00 6.53 23.54
N ALA A 312 16.18 6.35 22.96
CA ALA A 312 16.71 7.29 21.96
C ALA A 312 15.88 7.31 20.66
N ILE A 313 15.36 6.16 20.21
CA ILE A 313 14.48 6.06 19.04
C ILE A 313 13.13 6.73 19.32
N VAL A 314 12.50 6.40 20.46
CA VAL A 314 11.22 7.01 20.87
C VAL A 314 11.36 8.52 21.07
N GLU A 315 12.47 8.99 21.66
CA GLU A 315 12.74 10.43 21.79
C GLU A 315 13.02 11.10 20.45
N ALA A 316 13.75 10.46 19.53
CA ALA A 316 14.00 10.99 18.19
C ALA A 316 12.71 11.05 17.36
N GLU A 317 11.83 10.06 17.52
CA GLU A 317 10.55 9.99 16.84
C GLU A 317 9.53 10.97 17.42
N ALA A 318 9.46 11.10 18.75
CA ALA A 318 8.67 12.12 19.42
C ALA A 318 9.12 13.52 19.01
N LYS A 319 10.44 13.77 18.90
CA LYS A 319 10.98 15.04 18.38
C LYS A 319 10.64 15.27 16.91
N ARG A 320 10.63 14.23 16.07
CA ARG A 320 10.22 14.33 14.66
C ARG A 320 8.73 14.63 14.52
N LYS A 321 7.86 13.88 15.21
CA LYS A 321 6.41 14.10 15.22
C LYS A 321 6.04 15.46 15.80
N ALA A 322 6.72 15.89 16.87
CA ALA A 322 6.54 17.23 17.43
C ALA A 322 7.00 18.33 16.45
N ASN A 323 8.12 18.13 15.74
CA ASN A 323 8.58 19.09 14.75
C ASN A 323 7.67 19.17 13.51
N ASP A 324 7.20 18.03 13.00
CA ASP A 324 6.29 18.01 11.85
C ASP A 324 4.91 18.54 12.23
N GLY A 325 4.39 18.20 13.41
CA GLY A 325 3.15 18.77 13.95
C GLY A 325 3.26 20.28 14.24
N ALA A 326 4.40 20.76 14.76
CA ALA A 326 4.64 22.18 14.96
C ALA A 326 4.74 22.95 13.63
N LYS A 327 5.39 22.37 12.61
CA LYS A 327 5.41 22.93 11.25
C LYS A 327 4.00 22.98 10.66
N ARG A 328 3.20 21.92 10.80
CA ARG A 328 1.80 21.91 10.30
C ARG A 328 0.95 22.96 10.99
N ASN A 329 1.01 23.06 12.31
CA ASN A 329 0.30 24.10 13.06
C ASN A 329 0.74 25.52 12.64
N THR A 330 2.05 25.72 12.41
CA THR A 330 2.59 27.01 11.95
C THR A 330 2.07 27.33 10.55
N TYR A 331 2.07 26.33 9.65
CA TYR A 331 1.49 26.45 8.32
C TYR A 331 0.00 26.80 8.38
N ASP A 332 -0.81 26.05 9.12
CA ASP A 332 -2.26 26.28 9.23
C ASP A 332 -2.58 27.68 9.82
N GLN A 333 -1.76 28.18 10.76
CA GLN A 333 -1.88 29.55 11.28
C GLN A 333 -1.56 30.60 10.22
N ILE A 334 -0.51 30.39 9.42
CA ILE A 334 -0.16 31.30 8.32
C ILE A 334 -1.26 31.28 7.26
N ILE A 335 -1.85 30.12 6.95
CA ILE A 335 -3.00 30.00 6.04
C ILE A 335 -4.19 30.78 6.57
N ALA A 336 -4.60 30.56 7.83
CA ALA A 336 -5.73 31.28 8.41
C ALA A 336 -5.52 32.81 8.37
N LYS A 337 -4.28 33.26 8.61
CA LYS A 337 -3.90 34.67 8.52
C LYS A 337 -3.91 35.17 7.08
N ALA A 338 -3.41 34.39 6.12
CA ALA A 338 -3.43 34.72 4.70
C ALA A 338 -4.87 34.82 4.16
N ASP A 339 -5.75 33.91 4.57
CA ASP A 339 -7.17 33.91 4.27
C ASP A 339 -7.86 35.15 4.87
N GLN A 340 -7.51 35.52 6.10
CA GLN A 340 -8.00 36.74 6.73
C GLN A 340 -7.60 37.98 5.92
N TYR A 341 -6.32 38.11 5.53
CA TYR A 341 -5.89 39.22 4.67
C TYR A 341 -6.60 39.22 3.32
N PHE A 342 -6.80 38.04 2.73
CA PHE A 342 -7.50 37.89 1.47
C PHE A 342 -8.95 38.38 1.58
N ASN A 343 -9.67 37.96 2.61
CA ASN A 343 -11.06 38.35 2.88
C ASN A 343 -11.19 39.85 3.21
N SER A 344 -10.19 40.43 3.87
CA SER A 344 -10.08 41.88 4.10
C SER A 344 -9.68 42.67 2.85
N LYS A 345 -9.46 42.01 1.71
CA LYS A 345 -8.96 42.58 0.44
C LYS A 345 -7.57 43.21 0.55
N GLU A 346 -6.81 42.85 1.57
CA GLU A 346 -5.41 43.23 1.75
C GLU A 346 -4.51 42.33 0.89
N TYR A 347 -4.70 42.37 -0.43
CA TYR A 347 -4.18 41.37 -1.34
C TYR A 347 -2.64 41.25 -1.33
N ASN A 348 -1.91 42.36 -1.20
CA ASN A 348 -0.45 42.30 -1.09
C ASN A 348 0.01 41.57 0.20
N ALA A 349 -0.68 41.81 1.33
CA ALA A 349 -0.39 41.12 2.59
C ALA A 349 -0.78 39.64 2.53
N ALA A 350 -1.93 39.33 1.91
CA ALA A 350 -2.38 37.97 1.66
C ALA A 350 -1.37 37.19 0.80
N LYS A 351 -0.89 37.79 -0.30
CA LYS A 351 0.10 37.18 -1.20
C LYS A 351 1.42 36.91 -0.47
N ALA A 352 1.88 37.83 0.38
CA ALA A 352 3.07 37.61 1.19
C ALA A 352 2.88 36.42 2.16
N ALA A 353 1.76 36.37 2.88
CA ALA A 353 1.46 35.28 3.81
C ALA A 353 1.29 33.92 3.12
N TYR A 354 0.66 33.86 1.94
CA TYR A 354 0.60 32.62 1.15
C TYR A 354 1.98 32.17 0.66
N ASN A 355 2.87 33.10 0.27
CA ASN A 355 4.26 32.75 -0.08
C ASN A 355 5.05 32.25 1.13
N GLU A 356 4.80 32.80 2.32
CA GLU A 356 5.36 32.33 3.58
C GLU A 356 4.89 30.90 3.90
N ALA A 357 3.60 30.61 3.72
CA ALA A 357 3.07 29.26 3.86
C ALA A 357 3.73 28.28 2.87
N LEU A 358 3.94 28.70 1.62
CA LEU A 358 4.61 27.90 0.59
C LEU A 358 6.08 27.59 0.89
N ALA A 359 6.73 28.41 1.70
CA ALA A 359 8.09 28.13 2.17
C ALA A 359 8.13 27.00 3.21
N ILE A 360 7.01 26.70 3.88
CA ILE A 360 6.89 25.60 4.86
C ILE A 360 6.38 24.34 4.17
N TYR A 361 5.22 24.42 3.52
CA TYR A 361 4.66 23.34 2.71
C TYR A 361 4.25 23.87 1.35
N SER A 362 4.79 23.22 0.31
CA SER A 362 4.39 23.47 -1.06
C SER A 362 3.01 22.87 -1.30
N GLU A 363 1.93 23.53 -0.89
CA GLU A 363 0.55 23.11 -1.18
C GLU A 363 -0.04 23.97 -2.29
N GLN A 364 -1.07 23.47 -2.96
CA GLN A 364 -1.66 24.22 -4.07
C GLN A 364 -2.61 25.32 -3.61
N TYR A 365 -3.28 25.15 -2.46
CA TYR A 365 -4.24 26.13 -1.96
C TYR A 365 -3.63 27.55 -1.91
N PRO A 366 -2.44 27.77 -1.31
CA PRO A 366 -1.78 29.07 -1.37
C PRO A 366 -1.39 29.53 -2.78
N ARG A 367 -0.98 28.62 -3.67
CA ARG A 367 -0.63 28.94 -5.07
C ARG A 367 -1.84 29.47 -5.83
N ASN A 368 -2.99 28.83 -5.67
CA ASN A 368 -4.24 29.26 -6.28
C ASN A 368 -4.68 30.63 -5.76
N ARG A 369 -4.60 30.83 -4.44
CA ARG A 369 -4.92 32.12 -3.83
C ARG A 369 -3.98 33.24 -4.28
N ILE A 370 -2.70 32.96 -4.45
CA ILE A 370 -1.75 33.92 -5.04
C ILE A 370 -2.13 34.28 -6.47
N ALA A 371 -2.46 33.29 -7.31
CA ALA A 371 -2.89 33.55 -8.69
C ALA A 371 -4.21 34.38 -8.73
N GLU A 372 -5.16 34.07 -7.84
CA GLU A 372 -6.40 34.84 -7.69
C GLU A 372 -6.12 36.29 -7.25
N ILE A 373 -5.24 36.47 -6.25
CA ILE A 373 -4.77 37.78 -5.81
C ILE A 373 -4.14 38.57 -6.96
N GLU A 374 -3.29 37.94 -7.76
CA GLU A 374 -2.64 38.59 -8.90
C GLU A 374 -3.66 39.09 -9.91
N ARG A 375 -4.70 38.30 -10.20
CA ARG A 375 -5.84 38.71 -11.04
C ARG A 375 -6.62 39.89 -10.42
N LEU A 376 -6.84 39.89 -9.10
CA LEU A 376 -7.57 40.94 -8.39
C LEU A 376 -6.79 42.26 -8.34
N LEU A 377 -5.49 42.21 -8.06
CA LEU A 377 -4.60 43.37 -8.07
C LEU A 377 -4.47 43.99 -9.46
N ALA A 378 -4.35 43.15 -10.48
CA ALA A 378 -4.42 43.56 -11.88
C ALA A 378 -5.72 44.32 -12.20
N LYS A 379 -6.87 43.79 -11.78
CA LYS A 379 -8.18 44.43 -11.95
C LYS A 379 -8.28 45.78 -11.22
N MET A 380 -7.70 45.90 -10.02
CA MET A 380 -7.71 47.15 -9.24
C MET A 380 -6.85 48.25 -9.87
N ASN A 381 -5.68 47.90 -10.39
CA ASN A 381 -4.77 48.85 -11.04
C ASN A 381 -5.28 49.35 -12.40
N ALA A 382 -6.18 48.61 -13.04
CA ALA A 382 -6.73 48.94 -14.36
C ALA A 382 -7.91 49.94 -14.35
N GLY A 383 -8.46 50.32 -13.18
CA GLY A 383 -9.53 51.33 -13.07
C GLY A 383 -10.86 50.93 -13.73
N THR A 384 -11.77 50.32 -12.96
CA THR A 384 -13.20 50.01 -13.27
C THR A 384 -13.72 50.21 -14.71
N ASN A 385 -13.77 49.12 -15.51
CA ASN A 385 -14.96 48.59 -16.21
C ASN A 385 -14.56 47.61 -17.32
N THR A 386 -14.41 46.33 -16.98
CA THR A 386 -14.85 45.17 -17.77
C THR A 386 -14.68 43.92 -16.90
N GLY A 387 -15.73 43.11 -16.78
CA GLY A 387 -15.74 41.89 -15.96
C GLY A 387 -14.78 40.81 -16.47
N ASP A 388 -14.22 40.96 -17.67
CA ASP A 388 -13.51 39.92 -18.42
C ASP A 388 -11.98 40.14 -18.50
N ASN A 389 -11.46 41.30 -18.10
CA ASN A 389 -10.03 41.67 -18.31
C ASN A 389 -9.03 41.06 -17.31
N ALA A 390 -9.44 40.46 -16.19
CA ALA A 390 -8.48 39.99 -15.19
C ALA A 390 -7.62 38.81 -15.69
N LYS A 391 -8.20 37.96 -16.55
CA LYS A 391 -7.49 36.89 -17.25
C LYS A 391 -6.53 37.47 -18.29
N GLU A 392 -6.99 38.42 -19.12
CA GLU A 392 -6.18 39.11 -20.13
C GLU A 392 -5.02 39.90 -19.51
N ILE A 393 -5.20 40.51 -18.34
CA ILE A 393 -4.12 41.20 -17.64
C ILE A 393 -3.11 40.20 -17.07
N TYR A 394 -3.57 39.11 -16.45
CA TYR A 394 -2.66 38.05 -15.98
C TYR A 394 -1.84 37.43 -17.13
N THR A 395 -2.50 37.11 -18.24
CA THR A 395 -1.84 36.54 -19.41
C THR A 395 -0.90 37.54 -20.10
N SER A 396 -1.23 38.83 -20.14
CA SER A 396 -0.35 39.86 -20.71
C SER A 396 0.84 40.23 -19.80
N GLU A 397 0.67 40.24 -18.47
CA GLU A 397 1.79 40.44 -17.54
C GLU A 397 2.78 39.27 -17.58
N LEU A 398 2.29 38.04 -17.73
CA LEU A 398 3.16 36.88 -17.99
C LEU A 398 3.93 37.04 -19.31
N ALA A 399 3.28 37.51 -20.38
CA ALA A 399 3.93 37.73 -21.68
C ALA A 399 5.05 38.78 -21.62
N LYS A 400 4.95 39.77 -20.71
CA LYS A 400 6.04 40.73 -20.47
C LYS A 400 7.24 40.13 -19.75
N LYS A 401 7.01 39.09 -18.94
CA LYS A 401 8.02 38.47 -18.06
C LYS A 401 8.77 37.32 -18.73
N TYR A 402 8.14 36.63 -19.66
CA TYR A 402 8.67 35.43 -20.30
C TYR A 402 8.84 35.65 -21.82
N PRO A 403 9.88 35.08 -22.46
CA PRO A 403 10.09 35.26 -23.89
C PRO A 403 9.04 34.52 -24.74
N GLU A 404 8.84 34.97 -25.98
CA GLU A 404 8.00 34.28 -26.99
C GLU A 404 8.37 32.80 -27.09
N GLY A 405 7.36 31.92 -27.15
CA GLY A 405 7.53 30.47 -27.18
C GLY A 405 7.19 29.80 -25.84
N ILE A 406 7.85 28.69 -25.52
CA ILE A 406 7.54 27.87 -24.35
C ILE A 406 8.70 27.93 -23.36
N THR A 407 8.44 28.45 -22.16
CA THR A 407 9.33 28.32 -21.00
C THR A 407 8.87 27.16 -20.14
N GLU A 408 9.76 26.22 -19.78
CA GLU A 408 9.44 25.08 -18.91
C GLU A 408 10.25 25.14 -17.61
N GLU A 409 9.56 24.98 -16.48
CA GLU A 409 10.14 24.91 -15.13
C GLU A 409 9.75 23.55 -14.51
N ILE A 410 10.71 22.82 -13.95
CA ILE A 410 10.47 21.50 -13.32
C ILE A 410 10.82 21.57 -11.83
N THR A 411 9.87 21.20 -10.97
CA THR A 411 10.06 21.05 -9.52
C THR A 411 9.85 19.59 -9.12
N GLN A 412 10.82 19.00 -8.44
CA GLN A 412 10.70 17.66 -7.86
C GLN A 412 10.48 17.77 -6.35
N GLU A 413 9.34 17.30 -5.88
CA GLU A 413 8.99 17.23 -4.46
C GLU A 413 9.02 15.76 -3.99
N SER A 414 8.90 15.54 -2.68
CA SER A 414 9.03 14.21 -2.06
C SER A 414 7.98 13.19 -2.55
N ASN A 415 6.78 13.65 -2.92
CA ASN A 415 5.65 12.83 -3.32
C ASN A 415 5.12 13.12 -4.73
N ARG A 416 5.65 14.13 -5.43
CA ARG A 416 5.18 14.55 -6.76
C ARG A 416 6.24 15.28 -7.56
N LYS A 417 6.05 15.31 -8.88
CA LYS A 417 6.79 16.11 -9.85
C LYS A 417 5.85 17.16 -10.43
N ILE A 418 6.25 18.42 -10.42
CA ILE A 418 5.51 19.53 -11.02
C ILE A 418 6.28 20.01 -12.24
N ILE A 419 5.61 20.13 -13.38
CA ILE A 419 6.11 20.77 -14.59
C ILE A 419 5.24 21.99 -14.85
N ARG A 420 5.81 23.18 -14.85
CA ARG A 420 5.13 24.42 -15.21
C ARG A 420 5.58 24.85 -16.61
N ARG A 421 4.63 25.19 -17.49
CA ARG A 421 4.91 25.73 -18.83
C ARG A 421 4.26 27.08 -18.98
N ILE A 422 5.06 28.10 -19.31
CA ILE A 422 4.54 29.40 -19.75
C ILE A 422 4.62 29.42 -21.28
N VAL A 423 3.46 29.47 -21.93
CA VAL A 423 3.34 29.52 -23.39
C VAL A 423 2.99 30.93 -23.81
N VAL A 424 3.97 31.66 -24.35
CA VAL A 424 3.84 33.03 -24.84
C VAL A 424 3.63 33.00 -26.35
N ARG A 425 2.54 33.62 -26.82
CA ARG A 425 2.19 33.78 -28.23
C ARG A 425 1.76 35.23 -28.48
N GLY A 426 2.63 36.03 -29.06
CA GLY A 426 2.40 37.47 -29.24
C GLY A 426 2.33 38.22 -27.91
N ASN A 427 1.22 38.91 -27.64
CA ASN A 427 1.05 39.69 -26.41
C ASN A 427 0.35 38.94 -25.27
N GLU A 428 0.11 37.63 -25.46
CA GLU A 428 -0.58 36.79 -24.49
C GLU A 428 0.31 35.62 -24.05
N ALA A 429 0.30 35.31 -22.76
CA ALA A 429 0.95 34.14 -22.21
C ALA A 429 0.00 33.34 -21.34
N ASN A 430 -0.04 32.03 -21.53
CA ASN A 430 -0.79 31.12 -20.67
C ASN A 430 0.16 30.32 -19.78
N ASP A 431 -0.15 30.24 -18.49
CA ASP A 431 0.53 29.38 -17.53
C ASP A 431 -0.12 28.01 -17.51
N TYR A 432 0.65 26.93 -17.51
CA TYR A 432 0.15 25.59 -17.40
C TYR A 432 0.92 24.83 -16.32
N LEU A 433 0.23 24.04 -15.50
CA LEU A 433 0.85 23.13 -14.54
C LEU A 433 0.51 21.68 -14.87
N LYS A 434 1.51 20.80 -14.87
CA LYS A 434 1.38 19.35 -14.89
C LYS A 434 1.93 18.80 -13.58
N ILE A 435 1.08 18.23 -12.74
CA ILE A 435 1.46 17.70 -11.42
C ILE A 435 1.33 16.18 -11.45
N SER A 436 2.45 15.47 -11.42
CA SER A 436 2.53 14.01 -11.45
C SER A 436 2.87 13.46 -10.06
N TYR A 437 1.94 12.73 -9.44
CA TYR A 437 2.17 11.92 -8.25
C TYR A 437 2.51 10.48 -8.69
N SER A 438 2.86 9.61 -7.74
CA SER A 438 3.04 8.16 -8.02
C SER A 438 1.77 7.49 -8.57
N TRP A 439 0.59 8.05 -8.27
CA TRP A 439 -0.70 7.42 -8.52
C TRP A 439 -1.56 8.12 -9.58
N GLY A 440 -1.11 9.25 -10.13
CA GLY A 440 -1.86 10.02 -11.12
C GLY A 440 -1.16 11.29 -11.57
N THR A 441 -1.66 11.90 -12.64
CA THR A 441 -1.12 13.16 -13.20
C THR A 441 -2.24 14.14 -13.49
N TYR A 442 -2.04 15.40 -13.09
CA TYR A 442 -3.03 16.48 -13.13
C TYR A 442 -2.55 17.62 -13.99
N TYR A 443 -3.49 18.33 -14.61
CA TYR A 443 -3.19 19.43 -15.52
C TYR A 443 -4.03 20.67 -15.16
N PHE A 444 -3.40 21.84 -15.17
CA PHE A 444 -4.03 23.13 -14.89
C PHE A 444 -3.61 24.17 -15.92
N LYS A 445 -4.45 25.18 -16.11
CA LYS A 445 -4.22 26.37 -16.92
C LYS A 445 -4.49 27.62 -16.09
N ASN A 446 -3.61 28.61 -16.22
CA ASN A 446 -3.64 29.92 -15.60
C ASN A 446 -3.85 29.93 -14.08
N GLY A 447 -3.39 28.89 -13.37
CA GLY A 447 -3.49 28.75 -11.92
C GLY A 447 -4.40 27.59 -11.51
N ASP A 448 -5.70 27.83 -11.50
CA ASP A 448 -6.73 26.97 -10.90
C ASP A 448 -7.68 26.29 -11.91
N ILE A 449 -7.60 26.63 -13.20
CA ILE A 449 -8.47 26.03 -14.21
C ILE A 449 -7.94 24.62 -14.48
N SER A 450 -8.61 23.60 -13.94
CA SER A 450 -8.27 22.22 -14.28
C SER A 450 -8.55 21.97 -15.75
N ILE A 451 -7.59 21.34 -16.43
CA ILE A 451 -7.70 20.99 -17.84
C ILE A 451 -7.35 19.52 -18.00
N SER A 452 -7.65 18.95 -19.17
CA SER A 452 -7.28 17.58 -19.46
C SER A 452 -5.86 17.44 -20.02
N GLU A 453 -5.38 16.20 -20.06
CA GLU A 453 -4.12 15.86 -20.73
C GLU A 453 -4.13 16.25 -22.21
N ASN A 454 -5.30 16.16 -22.87
CA ASN A 454 -5.45 16.53 -24.27
C ASN A 454 -5.26 18.03 -24.47
N VAL A 455 -5.89 18.86 -23.64
CA VAL A 455 -5.72 20.32 -23.66
C VAL A 455 -4.26 20.67 -23.38
N TRP A 456 -3.63 20.08 -22.36
CA TRP A 456 -2.22 20.26 -22.09
C TRP A 456 -1.35 19.94 -23.32
N ASN A 457 -1.57 18.78 -23.94
CA ASN A 457 -0.78 18.33 -25.08
C ASN A 457 -0.98 19.19 -26.33
N ALA A 458 -2.18 19.73 -26.54
CA ALA A 458 -2.51 20.58 -27.67
C ALA A 458 -1.97 22.00 -27.51
N GLU A 459 -2.00 22.54 -26.29
CA GLU A 459 -1.70 23.95 -26.04
C GLU A 459 -0.24 24.21 -25.62
N THR A 460 0.51 23.18 -25.21
CA THR A 460 1.87 23.32 -24.64
C THR A 460 2.98 22.63 -25.44
N LYS A 461 2.80 22.48 -26.76
CA LYS A 461 3.80 21.90 -27.68
C LYS A 461 4.28 22.90 -28.71
#